data_AF-A0A7R9HMR6-F1
#
_entry.id   AF-A0A7R9HMR6-F1
#
_cell.length_a   1.000
_cell.length_b   1.000
_cell.length_c   1.000
_cell.angle_alpha   90.00
_cell.angle_beta   90.00
_cell.angle_gamma   90.00
#
_symmetry.space_group_name_H-M   'P 1'
#
loop_
_entity.id
_entity.type
_entity.pdbx_description
1 polymer ?
#
loop_
_entity_poly.entity_id
_entity_poly.type
_entity_poly.pdbx_seq_one_letter_code
_entity_poly.pdbx_strand_id
1 'polypeptide(L)' 'MRAAVVLLAALVVSCCVAVTLGLVCLPDACSKQICDYTITPETCQGEFDPKGSSCRCCPFCTKLLGQ' A
#
# COMPACT_ATOMS: atom_id res chain seq x y z
N MET A 1 -0.35 14.08 -38.00
CA MET A 1 0.92 14.02 -37.24
C MET A 1 0.89 14.74 -35.89
N ARG A 2 0.26 15.91 -35.73
CA ARG A 2 0.23 16.65 -34.44
C ARG A 2 -0.66 16.02 -33.34
N ALA A 3 -1.81 15.42 -33.70
CA ALA A 3 -2.73 14.82 -32.72
C ALA A 3 -2.17 13.58 -32.01
N ALA A 4 -1.37 12.76 -32.70
CA ALA A 4 -0.76 11.55 -32.13
C ALA A 4 0.29 11.90 -31.05
N VAL A 5 1.03 12.99 -31.23
CA VAL A 5 2.04 13.47 -30.27
C VAL A 5 1.38 13.99 -28.98
N VAL A 6 0.22 14.65 -29.09
CA VAL A 6 -0.55 15.15 -27.94
C VAL A 6 -1.14 14.01 -27.11
N LEU A 7 -1.64 12.96 -27.77
CA LEU A 7 -2.16 11.75 -27.10
C LEU A 7 -1.06 10.97 -26.37
N LEU A 8 0.12 10.83 -27.00
CA LEU A 8 1.28 10.20 -26.38
C LEU A 8 1.78 10.97 -25.16
N ALA A 9 1.83 12.30 -25.24
CA ALA A 9 2.23 13.14 -24.10
C ALA A 9 1.26 13.02 -22.91
N ALA A 10 -0.05 12.96 -23.16
CA ALA A 10 -1.06 12.80 -22.10
C ALA A 10 -0.95 11.43 -21.38
N LEU A 11 -0.64 10.37 -22.12
CA LEU A 11 -0.42 9.02 -21.57
C LEU A 11 0.84 8.97 -20.69
N VAL A 12 1.93 9.61 -21.11
CA VAL A 12 3.18 9.65 -20.34
C VAL A 12 3.00 10.47 -19.06
N VAL A 13 2.31 11.62 -19.13
CA VAL A 13 2.03 12.44 -17.94
C VAL A 13 1.17 11.70 -16.92
N SER A 14 0.15 10.96 -17.36
CA SER A 14 -0.71 10.14 -16.46
C SER A 14 0.08 9.05 -15.74
N CYS A 15 1.05 8.43 -16.42
CA CYS A 15 1.88 7.37 -15.84
C CYS A 15 2.84 7.89 -14.75
N CYS A 16 3.35 9.12 -14.89
CA CYS A 16 4.27 9.70 -13.91
C CYS A 16 3.61 10.06 -12.57
N VAL A 17 2.32 10.42 -12.54
CA VAL A 17 1.63 10.80 -11.28
C VAL A 17 1.39 9.59 -10.38
N ALA A 18 1.21 8.40 -10.96
CA ALA A 18 0.95 7.18 -10.20
C ALA A 18 2.17 6.69 -9.40
N VAL A 19 3.40 6.94 -9.90
CA VAL A 19 4.64 6.42 -9.31
C VAL A 19 5.10 7.26 -8.11
N THR A 20 4.71 8.53 -8.03
CA THR A 20 5.08 9.42 -6.91
C THR A 20 4.17 9.29 -5.69
N LEU A 21 3.10 8.49 -5.77
CA LEU A 21 2.29 8.09 -4.59
C LEU A 21 2.96 6.95 -3.82
N GLY A 22 4.29 6.95 -3.73
CA GLY A 22 4.93 6.29 -2.61
C GLY A 22 4.35 6.92 -1.37
N LEU A 23 3.47 6.21 -0.67
CA LEU A 23 2.90 6.62 0.61
C LEU A 23 4.08 6.81 1.57
N VAL A 24 4.66 8.01 1.57
CA VAL A 24 5.69 8.38 2.53
C VAL A 24 4.98 8.38 3.87
N CYS A 25 5.42 7.49 4.73
CA CYS A 25 4.92 7.42 6.09
C CYS A 25 5.41 8.66 6.82
N LEU A 26 4.51 9.63 7.01
CA LEU A 26 4.78 10.74 7.90
C LEU A 26 5.04 10.20 9.32
N PRO A 27 5.80 10.91 10.16
CA PRO A 27 6.05 10.50 11.56
C PRO A 27 4.75 10.19 12.32
N ASP A 28 3.67 10.91 12.01
CA ASP A 28 2.35 10.77 12.64
C ASP A 28 1.40 9.83 11.88
N ALA A 29 1.89 9.05 10.90
CA ALA A 29 1.06 8.18 10.09
C ALA A 29 0.30 7.15 10.94
N CYS A 30 0.97 6.56 11.94
CA CYS A 30 0.36 5.56 12.81
C CYS A 30 -0.77 6.14 13.68
N SER A 31 -0.68 7.40 14.08
CA SER A 31 -1.71 8.08 14.89
C SER A 31 -3.02 8.29 14.12
N LYS A 32 -2.97 8.25 12.79
CA LYS A 32 -4.14 8.44 11.90
C LYS A 32 -4.65 7.11 11.32
N GLN A 33 -3.98 6.01 11.61
CA GLN A 33 -4.32 4.71 11.06
C GLN A 33 -5.18 3.92 12.06
N ILE A 34 -6.30 3.38 11.57
CA ILE A 34 -7.16 2.50 12.36
C ILE A 34 -6.61 1.08 12.19
N CYS A 35 -6.04 0.53 13.26
CA CYS A 35 -5.54 -0.84 13.29
C CYS A 35 -6.66 -1.81 13.69
N ASP A 36 -6.70 -2.96 13.02
CA ASP A 36 -7.52 -4.08 13.45
C ASP A 36 -6.77 -4.91 14.49
N TYR A 37 -7.12 -4.73 15.75
CA TYR A 37 -6.53 -5.46 16.88
C TYR A 37 -7.14 -6.84 17.10
N THR A 38 -8.12 -7.25 16.29
CA THR A 38 -8.62 -8.63 16.32
C THR A 38 -7.65 -9.61 15.65
N ILE A 39 -6.69 -9.09 14.86
CA ILE A 39 -5.58 -9.85 14.30
C ILE A 39 -4.54 -10.06 15.39
N THR A 40 -4.48 -11.29 15.90
CA THR A 40 -3.52 -11.74 16.90
C THR A 40 -2.77 -12.97 16.35
N PRO A 41 -1.69 -13.41 17.00
CA PRO A 41 -1.02 -14.65 16.62
C PRO A 41 -1.97 -15.86 16.63
N GLU A 42 -2.96 -15.86 17.53
CA GLU A 42 -3.92 -16.96 17.66
C GLU A 42 -5.03 -16.93 16.60
N THR A 43 -5.40 -15.74 16.11
CA THR A 43 -6.45 -15.58 15.09
C THR A 43 -5.91 -15.57 13.66
N CYS A 44 -4.61 -15.35 13.49
CA CYS A 44 -3.97 -15.31 12.18
C CYS A 44 -3.77 -16.72 11.60
N GLN A 45 -4.48 -17.02 10.50
CA GLN A 45 -4.30 -18.26 9.72
C GLN A 45 -3.20 -18.10 8.66
N GLY A 46 -1.99 -17.77 9.11
CA GLY A 46 -0.86 -17.48 8.24
C GLY A 46 0.36 -16.96 9.02
N GLU A 47 1.18 -16.15 8.35
CA GLU A 47 2.30 -15.48 9.01
C GLU A 47 1.82 -14.19 9.67
N PHE A 48 1.92 -14.13 11.00
CA PHE A 48 1.59 -12.95 11.78
C PHE A 48 2.78 -12.00 11.82
N ASP A 49 2.60 -10.78 11.29
CA ASP A 49 3.54 -9.68 11.47
C ASP A 49 2.85 -8.59 12.32
N PRO A 50 3.32 -8.33 13.55
CA PRO A 50 2.75 -7.29 14.41
C PRO A 50 2.87 -5.86 13.84
N LYS A 51 3.64 -5.68 12.76
CA LYS A 51 3.87 -4.42 12.06
C LYS A 51 3.88 -4.60 10.54
N GLY A 52 3.05 -5.49 10.02
CA GLY A 52 3.03 -5.83 8.59
C GLY A 52 2.17 -4.91 7.72
N SER A 53 1.38 -4.00 8.31
CA SER A 53 0.55 -3.08 7.53
C SER A 53 1.36 -1.98 6.84
N SER A 54 0.69 -1.19 6.00
CA SER A 54 1.18 0.11 5.53
C SER A 54 1.77 0.91 6.69
N CYS A 55 2.94 1.51 6.45
CA CYS A 55 3.70 2.28 7.45
C CYS A 55 4.12 1.53 8.72
N ARG A 56 4.00 0.20 8.74
CA ARG A 56 4.40 -0.67 9.85
C ARG A 56 3.73 -0.31 11.19
N CYS A 57 2.51 0.19 11.10
CA CYS A 57 1.75 0.70 12.25
C CYS A 57 0.84 -0.35 12.89
N CYS A 58 0.35 -1.31 12.11
CA CYS A 58 -0.66 -2.26 12.55
C CYS A 58 -0.22 -3.72 12.33
N PRO A 59 -0.75 -4.65 13.14
CA PRO A 59 -0.62 -6.07 12.89
C PRO A 59 -1.26 -6.45 11.55
N PHE A 60 -0.66 -7.43 10.88
CA PHE A 60 -1.11 -7.96 9.61
C PHE A 60 -0.93 -9.48 9.60
N CYS A 61 -1.87 -10.16 8.96
CA CYS A 61 -1.82 -11.60 8.77
C CYS A 61 -1.64 -11.90 7.28
N THR A 62 -0.48 -12.42 6.90
CA THR A 62 -0.20 -12.77 5.52
C THR A 62 -0.62 -14.21 5.26
N LYS A 63 -1.50 -14.41 4.28
CA LYS A 63 -1.83 -15.73 3.77
C LYS A 63 -1.19 -15.90 2.40
N LEU A 64 -0.29 -16.88 2.25
CA LEU A 64 0.24 -17.26 0.95
C LEU A 64 -0.87 -17.95 0.17
N LEU A 65 -1.26 -17.39 -0.98
CA LEU A 65 -2.23 -18.01 -1.87
C LEU A 65 -1.59 -19.26 -2.50
N GLY A 66 -2.02 -20.46 -2.10
CA GLY A 66 -1.53 -21.73 -2.63
C GLY A 66 -1.04 -22.76 -1.60
N GLN A 67 -1.16 -22.46 -0.30
CA GLN A 67 -1.03 -23.44 0.80
C GLN A 67 -2.39 -23.76 1.42
#